data_AF-A0A943HY84-F1
#
_entry.id   AF-A0A943HY84-F1
#
_cell.length_a   1.000
_cell.length_b   1.000
_cell.length_c   1.000
_cell.angle_alpha   90.00
_cell.angle_beta   90.00
_cell.angle_gamma   90.00
#
_symmetry.space_group_name_H-M   'P 1'
#
loop_
_entity.id
_entity.type
_entity.pdbx_description
1 polymer ?
#
loop_
_entity_poly.entity_id
_entity_poly.type
_entity_poly.pdbx_seq_one_letter_code
_entity_poly.pdbx_strand_id
1 'polypeptide(L)'
;VSLEELKDYNLVSYRKESFASTLLEGLFRRVGLSPRQSFNDEISAAAFVVSESDTVAIMLETLDDIKTRGFVGIPISDIQTPFHTIYMAYKEKAFRSCVTDQLIEFARNFAKFPSGKIGDLRDYYRREQIECGTFE
;
A
#
# COMPACT_ATOMS: atom_id res chain seq x y z
N VAL A 1 1.84 17.14 3.70
CA VAL A 1 3.32 17.20 3.67
C VAL A 1 3.78 16.73 2.30
N SER A 2 4.79 17.35 1.71
CA SER A 2 5.38 16.92 0.44
C SER A 2 6.51 15.91 0.68
N LEU A 3 6.82 15.09 -0.33
CA LEU A 3 7.95 14.16 -0.35
C LEU A 3 9.30 14.90 -0.26
N GLU A 4 9.37 16.14 -0.73
CA GLU A 4 10.59 16.96 -0.60
C GLU A 4 10.83 17.35 0.86
N GLU A 5 9.79 17.84 1.54
CA GLU A 5 9.86 18.20 2.98
C GLU A 5 10.26 17.01 3.85
N LEU A 6 9.93 15.78 3.44
CA LEU A 6 10.24 14.56 4.20
C LEU A 6 11.74 14.23 4.22
N LYS A 7 12.56 14.76 3.31
CA LYS A 7 14.00 14.46 3.23
C LYS A 7 14.77 14.82 4.49
N ASP A 8 14.31 15.83 5.22
CA ASP A 8 14.97 16.35 6.42
C ASP A 8 14.53 15.62 7.71
N TYR A 9 13.67 14.61 7.61
CA TYR A 9 13.18 13.85 8.76
C TYR A 9 13.87 12.50 8.89
N ASN A 10 13.89 11.95 10.12
CA ASN A 10 14.27 10.57 10.36
C ASN A 10 13.14 9.64 9.88
N LEU A 11 13.23 9.25 8.62
CA LEU A 11 12.22 8.45 7.94
C LEU A 11 12.40 6.96 8.21
N VAL A 12 11.29 6.28 8.49
CA VAL A 12 11.20 4.83 8.50
C VAL A 12 10.13 4.33 7.56
N SER A 13 10.31 3.12 7.03
CA SER A 13 9.30 2.43 6.22
C SER A 13 9.40 0.92 6.43
N TYR A 14 8.68 0.18 5.59
CA TYR A 14 8.61 -1.27 5.66
C TYR A 14 9.99 -1.93 5.53
N ARG A 15 10.17 -3.07 6.18
CA ARG A 15 11.31 -3.95 5.95
C ARG A 15 11.17 -4.65 4.60
N LYS A 16 12.31 -5.02 4.01
CA LYS A 16 12.38 -5.64 2.68
C LYS A 16 11.55 -6.91 2.51
N GLU A 17 11.25 -7.60 3.60
CA GLU A 17 10.42 -8.81 3.63
C GLU A 17 8.93 -8.51 3.41
N SER A 18 8.49 -7.26 3.62
CA SER A 18 7.10 -6.86 3.39
C SER A 18 6.84 -6.60 1.91
N PHE A 19 5.71 -7.10 1.40
CA PHE A 19 5.25 -6.82 0.04
C PHE A 19 5.11 -5.31 -0.22
N ALA A 20 4.72 -4.54 0.78
CA ALA A 20 4.59 -3.08 0.68
C ALA A 20 5.94 -2.39 0.43
N SER A 21 7.05 -2.99 0.90
CA SER A 21 8.40 -2.46 0.64
C SER A 21 8.71 -2.42 -0.86
N THR A 22 8.35 -3.47 -1.61
CA THR A 22 8.60 -3.53 -3.06
C THR A 22 7.84 -2.43 -3.80
N LEU A 23 6.62 -2.12 -3.36
CA LEU A 23 5.81 -1.06 -3.96
C LEU A 23 6.40 0.34 -3.73
N LEU A 24 6.89 0.59 -2.51
CA LEU A 24 7.40 1.89 -2.10
C LEU A 24 8.84 2.14 -2.53
N GLU A 25 9.66 1.11 -2.75
CA GLU A 25 11.05 1.25 -3.20
C GLU A 25 11.16 2.03 -4.51
N GLY A 26 10.26 1.76 -5.48
CA GLY A 26 10.19 2.51 -6.73
C GLY A 26 9.85 3.98 -6.52
N LEU A 27 8.97 4.31 -5.58
CA LEU A 27 8.65 5.68 -5.21
C LEU A 27 9.88 6.36 -4.60
N PHE A 28 10.46 5.77 -3.55
CA PHE A 28 11.59 6.33 -2.83
C PHE A 28 12.78 6.62 -3.75
N ARG A 29 13.09 5.69 -4.66
CA ARG A 29 14.15 5.89 -5.65
C ARG A 29 13.88 7.09 -6.58
N ARG A 30 12.64 7.27 -7.04
CA ARG A 30 12.28 8.39 -7.94
C ARG A 30 12.40 9.75 -7.26
N VAL A 31 12.10 9.84 -5.97
CA VAL A 31 12.10 11.11 -5.23
C VAL A 31 13.37 11.32 -4.38
N GLY A 32 14.31 10.37 -4.41
CA GLY A 32 15.57 10.47 -3.66
C GLY A 32 15.40 10.30 -2.15
N LEU A 33 14.38 9.58 -1.69
CA LEU A 33 14.19 9.23 -0.28
C LEU A 33 14.89 7.91 0.04
N SER A 34 15.39 7.77 1.26
CA SER A 34 16.00 6.51 1.75
C SER A 34 15.56 6.19 3.18
N PRO A 35 14.27 5.84 3.40
CA PRO A 35 13.77 5.52 4.74
C PRO A 35 14.46 4.28 5.32
N ARG A 36 14.69 4.27 6.63
CA ARG A 36 15.21 3.11 7.35
C ARG A 36 14.11 2.04 7.48
N GLN A 37 14.48 0.79 7.20
CA GLN A 37 13.59 -0.36 7.38
C GLN A 37 13.31 -0.59 8.87
N SER A 38 12.05 -0.59 9.32
CA SER A 38 11.75 -0.70 10.76
C SER A 38 10.54 -1.57 11.12
N PHE A 39 9.54 -1.72 10.24
CA PHE A 39 8.31 -2.47 10.55
C PHE A 39 7.83 -3.33 9.37
N ASN A 40 6.93 -4.30 9.62
CA ASN A 40 6.37 -5.17 8.57
C ASN A 40 4.93 -4.81 8.17
N ASP A 41 4.20 -4.18 9.10
CA ASP A 41 2.79 -3.82 9.00
C ASP A 41 2.54 -2.46 9.68
N GLU A 42 1.38 -1.86 9.42
CA GLU A 42 1.07 -0.51 9.89
C GLU A 42 0.83 -0.45 11.40
N ILE A 43 0.36 -1.55 12.03
CA ILE A 43 0.18 -1.61 13.49
C ILE A 43 1.53 -1.48 14.18
N SER A 44 2.53 -2.23 13.69
CA SER A 44 3.92 -2.16 14.13
C SER A 44 4.53 -0.78 13.89
N ALA A 45 4.22 -0.14 12.75
CA ALA A 45 4.67 1.22 12.45
C ALA A 45 4.12 2.24 13.45
N ALA A 46 2.81 2.17 13.74
CA ALA A 46 2.16 3.06 14.70
C ALA A 46 2.77 2.90 16.10
N ALA A 47 2.98 1.67 16.57
CA ALA A 47 3.63 1.41 17.85
C ALA A 47 5.06 1.96 17.91
N PHE A 48 5.80 1.84 16.80
CA PHE A 48 7.17 2.34 16.69
C PHE A 48 7.23 3.88 16.75
N VAL A 49 6.42 4.58 15.95
CA VAL A 49 6.37 6.05 15.94
C VAL A 49 5.90 6.63 17.27
N VAL A 50 4.96 5.97 17.95
CA VAL A 50 4.52 6.41 19.28
C VAL A 50 5.64 6.28 20.33
N SER A 51 6.54 5.32 20.15
CA SER A 51 7.66 5.09 21.07
C SER A 51 8.87 6.00 20.79
N GLU A 52 9.07 6.38 19.52
CA GLU A 52 10.22 7.16 19.04
C GLU A 52 9.75 8.52 18.51
N SER A 53 9.73 9.53 19.38
CA SER A 53 9.11 10.84 19.10
C SER A 53 9.73 11.64 17.96
N ASP A 54 10.95 11.30 17.53
CA ASP A 54 11.68 11.95 16.44
C ASP A 54 11.66 11.13 15.15
N THR A 55 10.67 10.24 14.96
CA THR A 55 10.60 9.37 13.78
C THR A 55 9.31 9.56 13.01
N VAL A 56 9.43 9.67 11.68
CA VAL A 56 8.29 9.74 10.76
C VAL A 56 8.21 8.45 9.94
N ALA A 57 7.07 7.76 10.00
CA ALA A 57 6.83 6.57 9.19
C ALA A 57 6.13 6.91 7.87
N ILE A 58 6.63 6.38 6.76
CA ILE A 58 5.92 6.32 5.48
C ILE A 58 5.34 4.92 5.32
N MET A 59 4.02 4.83 5.30
CA MET A 59 3.26 3.58 5.20
C MET A 59 1.95 3.76 4.41
N LEU A 60 1.29 2.66 4.08
CA LEU A 60 -0.05 2.68 3.47
C LEU A 60 -1.10 3.13 4.50
N GLU A 61 -2.13 3.84 4.04
CA GLU A 61 -3.27 4.25 4.87
C GLU A 61 -4.26 3.09 5.01
N THR A 62 -4.01 2.18 5.96
CA THR A 62 -4.89 1.02 6.24
C THR A 62 -5.46 1.01 7.66
N LEU A 63 -4.99 1.91 8.54
CA LEU A 63 -5.40 2.00 9.94
C LEU A 63 -6.58 2.95 10.18
N ASP A 64 -7.46 3.12 9.18
CA ASP A 64 -8.51 4.17 9.06
C ASP A 64 -9.26 4.56 10.36
N ASP A 65 -9.39 3.65 11.34
CA ASP A 65 -10.12 3.86 12.59
C ASP A 65 -9.28 3.77 13.89
N ILE A 66 -7.96 3.53 13.81
CA ILE A 66 -7.13 3.46 15.02
C ILE A 66 -6.76 4.87 15.48
N LYS A 67 -7.56 5.41 16.40
CA LYS A 67 -7.21 6.59 17.19
C LYS A 67 -6.17 6.21 18.26
N THR A 68 -4.95 5.92 17.85
CA THR A 68 -3.84 5.72 18.79
C THR A 68 -3.43 7.07 19.36
N ARG A 69 -3.42 7.23 20.69
CA ARG A 69 -2.87 8.43 21.32
C ARG A 69 -1.40 8.57 20.91
N GLY A 70 -1.01 9.75 20.41
CA GLY A 70 0.35 10.03 19.97
C GLY A 70 0.66 9.63 18.53
N PHE A 71 -0.31 9.15 17.77
CA PHE A 71 -0.16 8.86 16.35
C PHE A 71 -1.04 9.79 15.51
N VAL A 72 -0.47 10.38 14.47
CA VAL A 72 -1.20 11.23 13.51
C VAL A 72 -0.83 10.84 12.09
N GLY A 73 -1.84 10.50 11.29
CA GLY A 73 -1.68 10.36 9.84
C GLY A 73 -1.67 11.73 9.18
N ILE A 74 -0.63 12.02 8.40
CA ILE A 74 -0.53 13.25 7.61
C ILE A 74 -0.50 12.85 6.13
N PRO A 75 -1.46 13.29 5.30
CA PRO A 75 -1.48 12.94 3.89
C PRO A 75 -0.30 13.56 3.14
N ILE A 76 0.24 12.81 2.18
CA ILE A 76 1.31 13.26 1.30
C ILE A 76 0.68 14.03 0.13
N SER A 77 0.96 15.32 0.02
CA SER A 77 0.29 16.22 -0.94
C SER A 77 0.64 15.93 -2.40
N ASP A 78 1.80 15.33 -2.66
CA ASP A 78 2.28 14.99 -4.00
C ASP A 78 1.63 13.71 -4.55
N ILE A 79 0.96 12.93 -3.69
CA ILE A 79 0.32 11.67 -4.06
C ILE A 79 -1.19 11.84 -3.85
N GLN A 80 -1.86 12.36 -4.89
CA GLN A 80 -3.30 12.65 -4.84
C GLN A 80 -4.17 11.52 -5.40
N THR A 81 -3.55 10.54 -6.04
CA THR A 81 -4.21 9.34 -6.59
C THR A 81 -3.88 8.13 -5.72
N PRO A 82 -4.74 7.09 -5.71
CA PRO A 82 -4.45 5.84 -5.01
C PRO A 82 -3.07 5.31 -5.40
N PHE A 83 -2.17 5.21 -4.41
CA PHE A 83 -0.79 4.79 -4.65
C PHE A 83 -0.67 3.32 -5.05
N HIS A 84 -1.50 2.48 -4.43
CA HIS A 84 -1.52 1.04 -4.67
C HIS A 84 -2.96 0.57 -4.85
N THR A 85 -3.22 -0.15 -5.93
CA THR A 85 -4.53 -0.78 -6.18
C THR A 85 -4.51 -2.20 -5.66
N ILE A 86 -5.46 -2.52 -4.78
CA ILE A 86 -5.68 -3.87 -4.28
C ILE A 86 -6.66 -4.57 -5.23
N TYR A 87 -6.33 -5.80 -5.63
CA TYR A 87 -7.13 -6.61 -6.52
C TYR A 87 -7.68 -7.85 -5.80
N MET A 88 -8.87 -8.25 -6.20
CA MET A 88 -9.41 -9.56 -5.89
C MET A 88 -9.30 -10.44 -7.14
N ALA A 89 -8.39 -11.40 -7.09
CA ALA A 89 -8.16 -12.34 -8.19
C ALA A 89 -9.02 -13.60 -8.01
N TYR A 90 -9.53 -14.14 -9.12
CA TYR A 90 -10.22 -15.43 -9.15
C TYR A 90 -9.95 -16.15 -10.47
N LYS A 91 -10.14 -17.48 -10.46
CA LYS A 91 -10.01 -18.30 -11.68
C LYS A 91 -11.28 -18.18 -12.51
N GLU A 92 -11.15 -17.66 -13.73
CA GLU A 92 -12.30 -17.39 -14.61
C GLU A 92 -13.16 -18.64 -14.92
N LYS A 93 -12.51 -19.80 -15.08
CA LYS A 93 -13.17 -21.08 -15.39
C LYS A 93 -13.45 -21.94 -14.15
N ALA A 94 -13.48 -21.35 -12.95
CA ALA A 94 -13.86 -22.06 -11.73
C ALA A 94 -15.36 -21.86 -11.43
N PHE A 95 -15.97 -22.85 -10.79
CA PHE A 95 -17.34 -22.70 -10.28
C PHE A 95 -17.38 -21.55 -9.27
N ARG A 96 -18.29 -20.61 -9.48
CA ARG A 96 -18.51 -19.46 -8.61
C ARG A 96 -19.91 -19.59 -8.00
N SER A 97 -19.94 -19.81 -6.68
CA SER A 97 -21.20 -19.92 -5.96
C SER A 97 -21.88 -18.54 -5.86
N CYS A 98 -23.20 -18.54 -5.63
CA CYS A 98 -23.94 -17.30 -5.34
C CYS A 98 -23.42 -16.59 -4.08
N VAL A 99 -22.91 -17.35 -3.10
CA VAL A 99 -22.30 -16.81 -1.86
C VAL A 99 -21.02 -16.05 -2.18
N THR A 100 -20.22 -16.56 -3.13
CA THR A 100 -19.03 -15.85 -3.59
C THR A 100 -19.42 -14.52 -4.22
N ASP A 101 -20.45 -14.49 -5.07
CA ASP A 101 -20.94 -13.25 -5.68
C ASP A 101 -21.43 -12.23 -4.65
N GLN A 102 -22.16 -12.68 -3.63
CA GLN A 102 -22.59 -11.83 -2.53
C GLN A 102 -21.41 -11.24 -1.74
N LEU A 103 -20.35 -12.02 -1.51
CA LEU A 103 -19.14 -11.53 -0.85
C LEU A 103 -18.44 -10.46 -1.69
N ILE A 104 -18.38 -10.65 -3.01
CA ILE A 104 -17.79 -9.68 -3.94
C ILE A 104 -18.57 -8.37 -3.89
N GLU A 105 -19.91 -8.43 -3.96
CA GLU A 105 -20.76 -7.25 -3.86
C GLU A 105 -20.63 -6.56 -2.51
N PHE A 106 -20.59 -7.33 -1.42
CA PHE A 106 -20.35 -6.81 -0.08
C PHE A 106 -19.03 -6.04 -0.01
N ALA A 107 -17.92 -6.63 -0.45
CA ALA A 107 -16.60 -6.00 -0.41
C ALA A 107 -16.54 -4.71 -1.24
N ARG A 108 -17.25 -4.65 -2.37
CA ARG A 108 -17.33 -3.44 -3.22
C ARG A 108 -17.92 -2.24 -2.50
N ASN A 109 -18.82 -2.45 -1.54
CA ASN A 109 -19.42 -1.36 -0.77
C ASN A 109 -18.43 -0.66 0.17
N PHE A 110 -17.29 -1.29 0.48
CA PHE A 110 -16.24 -0.73 1.33
C PHE A 110 -15.04 -0.18 0.52
N ALA A 111 -15.06 -0.30 -0.81
CA ALA A 111 -13.99 0.22 -1.65
C ALA A 111 -14.09 1.76 -1.74
N LYS A 112 -13.16 2.47 -1.08
CA LYS A 112 -13.06 3.95 -1.17
C LYS A 112 -12.83 4.45 -2.61
N PHE A 113 -12.12 3.66 -3.42
CA PHE A 113 -11.83 3.97 -4.82
C PHE A 113 -12.34 2.82 -5.70
N PRO A 114 -13.59 2.89 -6.20
CA PRO A 114 -14.13 1.84 -7.04
C PRO A 114 -13.38 1.79 -8.37
N SER A 115 -12.67 0.69 -8.62
CA SER A 115 -12.10 0.38 -9.92
C SER A 115 -12.93 -0.70 -10.64
N GLY A 116 -12.93 -0.64 -11.97
CA GLY A 116 -13.61 -1.62 -12.82
C GLY A 116 -12.90 -2.98 -12.84
N LYS A 117 -13.51 -3.96 -13.51
CA LYS A 117 -12.83 -5.24 -13.78
C LYS A 117 -11.62 -4.97 -14.67
N ILE A 118 -10.41 -5.15 -14.13
CA ILE A 118 -9.22 -5.29 -14.96
C ILE A 118 -9.30 -6.65 -15.65
N GLY A 119 -8.99 -6.71 -16.95
CA GLY A 119 -9.03 -7.91 -17.78
C GLY A 119 -7.99 -8.95 -17.35
N ASP A 120 -7.34 -9.61 -18.31
CA ASP A 120 -6.25 -10.54 -17.98
C ASP A 120 -5.12 -9.79 -17.24
N LEU A 121 -4.67 -10.35 -16.11
CA LEU A 121 -3.56 -9.79 -15.33
C LEU A 121 -2.28 -9.65 -16.15
N ARG A 122 -2.06 -10.52 -17.15
CA ARG A 122 -0.93 -10.43 -18.09
C ARG A 122 -1.01 -9.19 -18.95
N ASP A 123 -2.21 -8.81 -19.39
CA ASP A 123 -2.42 -7.60 -20.17
C ASP A 123 -2.20 -6.35 -19.31
N TYR A 124 -2.61 -6.39 -18.04
CA TYR A 124 -2.30 -5.35 -17.06
C TYR A 124 -0.79 -5.20 -16.84
N TYR A 125 -0.08 -6.28 -16.48
CA TYR A 125 1.37 -6.21 -16.22
C TYR A 125 2.17 -5.80 -17.46
N ARG A 126 1.74 -6.22 -18.66
CA ARG A 126 2.33 -5.77 -19.93
C ARG A 126 2.14 -4.27 -20.14
N ARG A 127 0.95 -3.72 -19.83
CA ARG A 127 0.67 -2.29 -19.94
C ARG A 127 1.49 -1.46 -18.95
N GLU A 128 1.63 -1.95 -17.72
CA GLU A 128 2.35 -1.24 -16.65
C GLU A 128 3.87 -1.47 -16.67
N GLN A 129 4.41 -2.18 -17.67
CA GLN A 129 5.84 -2.53 -17.78
C GLN A 129 6.42 -3.22 -16.53
N ILE A 130 5.60 -3.99 -15.80
CA ILE A 130 6.06 -4.75 -14.64
C ILE A 130 6.46 -6.13 -15.14
N GLU A 131 7.76 -6.44 -15.13
CA GLU A 131 8.26 -7.76 -15.47
C GLU A 131 7.84 -8.76 -14.39
N CYS A 132 6.95 -9.68 -14.72
CA CYS A 132 6.69 -10.84 -13.88
C CYS A 132 7.91 -11.78 -13.97
N GLY A 133 8.68 -11.89 -12.90
CA GLY A 133 9.63 -12.98 -12.75
C GLY A 133 8.88 -14.31 -12.86
N THR A 134 9.36 -15.19 -13.74
CA THR A 134 8.89 -16.57 -13.81
C THR A 134 9.29 -17.29 -12.53
N PHE A 135 8.32 -17.58 -11.68
CA PHE A 135 8.49 -18.58 -10.63
C PHE A 135 8.33 -19.95 -11.30
N GLU A 136 9.46 -20.61 -11.56
CA GLU A 136 9.51 -22.05 -11.88
C GLU A 136 9.23 -22.90 -10.64
#